data_AF-A0A0N1LPR5-F1
#
_entry.id   AF-A0A0N1LPR5-F1
#
_cell.length_a   1.000
_cell.length_b   1.000
_cell.length_c   1.000
_cell.angle_alpha   90.00
_cell.angle_beta   90.00
_cell.angle_gamma   90.00
#
_symmetry.space_group_name_H-M   'P 1'
#
loop_
_entity.id
_entity.type
_entity.pdbx_description
1 polymer ?
#
loop_
_entity_poly.entity_id
_entity_poly.type
_entity_poly.pdbx_seq_one_letter_code
_entity_poly.pdbx_strand_id
1 'polypeptide(L)'
;MTETTPLRGGPTPMTRPKRATIVDVARMAEVSAKTVSRVVNNEPHVTEAVKTRVREAMRALRYHPNVAAQGLVRSRSYLIGLVYEKPSPSYVVELQKGALERLHGERFRLVVLPVESVTEREDEIIALLRSAALDAVLLAPPASDHAGLMKELREVGMPFARISPTRLLGQGPSVAMDDVAAAQEAAEHLVNLGHKRIGVIKGDPSHAASDARLVGTMQALAKAGITLHPELIESGLFTFDSGLAAARRLLALDPPPTAILAQNDDMAAAAITAARECGLLVPEDLSVVGFDDSDISRVVWPPLTTIRQPVEDMAYRAMDMLLHVLRGEPEGADVQLGHELLIRRSTAPPKAGL
;
A
#
# COMPACT_ATOMS: atom_id res chain seq x y z
N MET A 1 -19.06 -61.76 -20.36
CA MET A 1 -18.84 -60.88 -21.53
C MET A 1 -18.82 -59.46 -21.02
N THR A 2 -17.63 -58.88 -20.92
CA THR A 2 -17.36 -57.53 -20.41
C THR A 2 -17.61 -56.50 -21.52
N GLU A 3 -18.60 -55.64 -21.35
CA GLU A 3 -18.85 -54.49 -22.21
C GLU A 3 -17.93 -53.33 -21.79
N THR A 4 -16.96 -53.02 -22.65
CA THR A 4 -16.07 -51.87 -22.56
C THR A 4 -16.80 -50.62 -23.06
N THR A 5 -17.10 -49.70 -22.15
CA THR A 5 -17.56 -48.34 -22.50
C THR A 5 -16.38 -47.55 -23.10
N PRO A 6 -16.51 -46.87 -24.26
CA PRO A 6 -15.43 -46.04 -24.78
C PRO A 6 -15.29 -44.76 -23.96
N LEU A 7 -14.06 -44.45 -23.55
CA LEU A 7 -13.68 -43.19 -22.92
C LEU A 7 -13.97 -42.02 -23.87
N ARG A 8 -14.74 -41.03 -23.38
CA ARG A 8 -15.01 -39.77 -24.07
C ARG A 8 -13.69 -39.04 -24.38
N GLY A 9 -13.61 -38.51 -25.60
CA GLY A 9 -12.43 -37.81 -26.13
C GLY A 9 -11.98 -36.64 -25.25
N GLY A 10 -10.66 -36.48 -25.15
CA GLY A 10 -10.04 -35.38 -24.42
C GLY A 10 -10.37 -33.99 -24.99
N PRO A 11 -10.15 -32.92 -24.21
CA PRO A 11 -10.50 -31.57 -24.61
C PRO A 11 -9.75 -31.17 -25.88
N THR A 12 -10.50 -30.75 -26.90
CA THR A 12 -9.97 -30.21 -28.15
C THR A 12 -9.15 -28.95 -27.84
N PRO A 13 -7.93 -28.78 -28.35
CA PRO A 13 -7.14 -27.59 -28.11
C PRO A 13 -7.90 -26.36 -28.63
N MET A 14 -8.19 -25.43 -27.72
CA MET A 14 -8.83 -24.16 -28.07
C MET A 14 -7.90 -23.38 -28.99
N THR A 15 -8.21 -23.36 -30.29
CA THR A 15 -7.53 -22.50 -31.26
C THR A 15 -7.94 -21.05 -30.97
N ARG A 16 -7.00 -20.26 -30.41
CA ARG A 16 -7.21 -18.83 -30.21
C ARG A 16 -7.49 -18.18 -31.58
N PRO A 17 -8.56 -17.36 -31.71
CA PRO A 17 -8.85 -16.68 -32.98
C PRO A 17 -7.66 -15.80 -33.38
N LYS A 18 -7.31 -15.85 -34.67
CA LYS A 18 -6.15 -15.15 -35.25
C LYS A 18 -6.34 -13.64 -35.04
N ARG A 19 -5.60 -13.05 -34.11
CA ARG A 19 -5.64 -11.60 -33.85
C ARG A 19 -5.14 -10.84 -35.08
N ALA A 20 -5.82 -9.75 -35.44
CA ALA A 20 -5.35 -8.84 -36.47
C ALA A 20 -3.94 -8.35 -36.12
N THR A 21 -3.08 -8.22 -37.14
CA THR A 21 -1.69 -7.79 -36.98
C THR A 21 -1.50 -6.34 -37.45
N ILE A 22 -0.36 -5.73 -37.13
CA ILE A 22 0.00 -4.41 -37.63
C ILE A 22 0.06 -4.39 -39.18
N VAL A 23 0.36 -5.53 -39.80
CA VAL A 23 0.39 -5.71 -41.25
C VAL A 23 -1.02 -5.68 -41.85
N ASP A 24 -2.01 -6.23 -41.15
CA ASP A 24 -3.41 -6.19 -41.60
C ASP A 24 -3.98 -4.76 -41.52
N VAL A 25 -3.63 -4.02 -40.46
CA VAL A 25 -3.95 -2.59 -40.35
C VAL A 25 -3.29 -1.78 -41.47
N ALA A 26 -2.00 -2.02 -41.74
CA ALA A 26 -1.26 -1.34 -42.79
C ALA A 26 -1.89 -1.56 -44.17
N ARG A 27 -2.32 -2.80 -44.45
CA ARG A 27 -3.01 -3.17 -45.69
C ARG A 27 -4.35 -2.46 -45.83
N MET A 28 -5.18 -2.46 -44.78
CA MET A 28 -6.50 -1.81 -44.80
C MET A 28 -6.40 -0.28 -44.86
N ALA A 29 -5.42 0.30 -44.19
CA ALA A 29 -5.20 1.74 -44.18
C ALA A 29 -4.36 2.24 -45.37
N GLU A 30 -3.97 1.37 -46.31
CA GLU A 30 -3.13 1.68 -47.48
C GLU A 30 -1.85 2.46 -47.14
N VAL A 31 -1.13 2.01 -46.11
CA VAL A 31 0.14 2.59 -45.69
C VAL A 31 1.14 1.49 -45.34
N SER A 32 2.41 1.85 -45.09
CA SER A 32 3.39 0.89 -44.59
C SER A 32 3.16 0.56 -43.11
N ALA A 33 3.57 -0.64 -42.67
CA ALA A 33 3.55 -1.02 -41.25
C ALA A 33 4.35 -0.04 -40.37
N LYS A 34 5.42 0.56 -40.91
CA LYS A 34 6.20 1.63 -40.26
C LYS A 34 5.36 2.88 -40.01
N THR A 35 4.48 3.24 -40.95
CA THR A 35 3.57 4.38 -40.80
C THR A 35 2.50 4.09 -39.74
N VAL A 36 1.94 2.88 -39.73
CA VAL A 36 1.02 2.44 -38.65
C VAL A 36 1.71 2.53 -37.28
N SER A 37 2.95 2.04 -37.17
CA SER A 37 3.74 2.13 -35.94
C SER A 37 3.90 3.57 -35.46
N ARG A 38 4.24 4.50 -36.37
CA ARG A 38 4.33 5.94 -36.07
C ARG A 38 3.02 6.54 -35.54
N VAL A 39 1.89 6.19 -36.17
CA VAL A 39 0.57 6.64 -35.71
C VAL A 39 0.25 6.10 -34.32
N VAL A 40 0.49 4.81 -34.09
CA VAL A 40 0.23 4.15 -32.81
C VAL A 40 1.11 4.73 -31.70
N ASN A 41 2.37 5.03 -31.99
CA ASN A 41 3.32 5.62 -31.04
C ASN A 41 3.20 7.15 -30.90
N ASN A 42 2.28 7.76 -31.65
CA ASN A 42 2.09 9.21 -31.74
C ASN A 42 3.38 9.98 -32.11
N GLU A 43 4.19 9.40 -33.00
CA GLU A 43 5.42 10.01 -33.49
C GLU A 43 5.12 11.21 -34.41
N PRO A 44 5.99 12.24 -34.44
CA PRO A 44 5.85 13.38 -35.33
C PRO A 44 5.98 12.96 -36.81
N HIS A 45 5.54 13.85 -37.73
CA HIS A 45 5.62 13.68 -39.19
C HIS A 45 4.66 12.64 -39.81
N VAL A 46 3.45 12.50 -39.25
CA VAL A 46 2.32 11.84 -39.93
C VAL A 46 1.16 12.81 -40.05
N THR A 47 0.60 12.94 -41.26
CA THR A 47 -0.53 13.85 -41.52
C THR A 47 -1.79 13.39 -40.79
N GLU A 48 -2.66 14.33 -40.41
CA GLU A 48 -3.92 13.99 -39.73
C GLU A 48 -4.83 13.09 -40.58
N ALA A 49 -4.80 13.25 -41.91
CA ALA A 49 -5.51 12.36 -42.84
C ALA A 49 -5.03 10.90 -42.71
N VAL A 50 -3.71 10.68 -42.62
CA VAL A 50 -3.15 9.33 -42.45
C VAL A 50 -3.43 8.78 -41.04
N LYS A 51 -3.32 9.62 -39.99
CA LYS A 51 -3.69 9.20 -38.62
C LYS A 51 -5.14 8.75 -38.53
N THR A 52 -6.05 9.48 -39.19
CA THR A 52 -7.48 9.16 -39.22
C THR A 52 -7.73 7.80 -39.89
N ARG A 53 -7.23 7.60 -41.11
CA ARG A 53 -7.31 6.31 -41.83
C ARG A 53 -6.79 5.14 -41.02
N VAL A 54 -5.63 5.30 -40.38
CA VAL A 54 -5.05 4.23 -39.56
C VAL A 54 -5.92 3.93 -38.34
N ARG A 55 -6.43 4.94 -37.62
CA ARG A 55 -7.31 4.73 -36.47
C ARG A 55 -8.63 4.07 -36.84
N GLU A 56 -9.18 4.38 -38.01
CA GLU A 56 -10.38 3.73 -38.55
C GLU A 56 -10.13 2.25 -38.86
N ALA A 57 -9.02 1.94 -39.56
CA ALA A 57 -8.62 0.58 -39.84
C ALA A 57 -8.37 -0.25 -38.56
N MET A 58 -7.75 0.37 -37.54
CA MET A 58 -7.58 -0.27 -36.23
C MET A 58 -8.92 -0.60 -35.57
N ARG A 59 -9.88 0.33 -35.60
CA ARG A 59 -11.25 0.12 -35.08
C ARG A 59 -11.96 -1.01 -35.82
N ALA A 60 -11.95 -0.98 -37.15
CA ALA A 60 -12.62 -1.98 -37.99
C ALA A 60 -12.06 -3.40 -37.78
N LEU A 61 -10.74 -3.52 -37.62
CA LEU A 61 -10.07 -4.80 -37.38
C LEU A 61 -10.09 -5.23 -35.91
N ARG A 62 -10.64 -4.41 -35.00
CA ARG A 62 -10.49 -4.54 -33.54
C ARG A 62 -9.02 -4.75 -33.13
N TYR A 63 -8.11 -4.14 -33.88
CA TYR A 63 -6.68 -4.23 -33.64
C TYR A 63 -6.33 -3.41 -32.40
N HIS A 64 -5.65 -4.06 -31.46
CA HIS A 64 -5.06 -3.42 -30.30
C HIS A 64 -3.54 -3.58 -30.40
N PRO A 65 -2.77 -2.48 -30.29
CA PRO A 65 -1.33 -2.57 -30.24
C PRO A 65 -0.88 -3.55 -29.14
N ASN A 66 0.01 -4.47 -29.49
CA ASN A 66 0.57 -5.38 -28.52
C ASN A 66 1.70 -4.66 -27.76
N VAL A 67 1.40 -4.23 -26.53
CA VAL A 67 2.36 -3.51 -25.66
C VAL A 67 3.64 -4.33 -25.45
N ALA A 68 3.56 -5.65 -25.32
CA ALA A 68 4.75 -6.51 -25.20
C ALA A 68 5.61 -6.47 -26.48
N ALA A 69 4.99 -6.47 -27.66
CA ALA A 69 5.70 -6.38 -28.94
C ALA A 69 6.30 -4.98 -29.19
N GLN A 70 5.64 -3.91 -28.71
CA GLN A 70 6.20 -2.55 -28.71
C GLN A 70 7.39 -2.44 -27.74
N GLY A 71 7.26 -3.10 -26.60
CA GLY A 71 8.26 -3.18 -25.56
C GLY A 71 9.56 -3.84 -26.02
N LEU A 72 9.48 -4.94 -26.76
CA LEU A 72 10.62 -5.62 -27.39
C LEU A 72 11.45 -4.71 -28.32
N VAL A 73 10.80 -3.80 -29.04
CA VAL A 73 11.48 -2.85 -29.95
C VAL A 73 12.17 -1.72 -29.16
N ARG A 74 11.65 -1.39 -27.97
CA ARG A 74 12.11 -0.27 -27.14
C ARG A 74 12.83 -0.72 -25.86
N SER A 75 13.09 -2.01 -25.69
CA SER A 75 13.60 -2.62 -24.46
C SER A 75 12.87 -2.15 -23.20
N ARG A 76 11.53 -2.06 -23.24
CA ARG A 76 10.68 -1.66 -22.10
C ARG A 76 9.50 -2.59 -21.90
N SER A 77 9.14 -2.86 -20.67
CA SER A 77 7.97 -3.68 -20.32
C SER A 77 6.68 -2.88 -20.17
N TYR A 78 6.79 -1.59 -19.83
CA TYR A 78 5.70 -0.76 -19.33
C TYR A 78 5.02 -1.31 -18.07
N LEU A 79 5.74 -2.09 -17.27
CA LEU A 79 5.27 -2.64 -16.00
C LEU A 79 6.01 -1.99 -14.84
N ILE A 80 5.27 -1.57 -13.80
CA ILE A 80 5.84 -1.09 -12.54
C ILE A 80 5.33 -2.00 -11.43
N GLY A 81 6.23 -2.61 -10.69
CA GLY A 81 5.89 -3.48 -9.57
C GLY A 81 5.51 -2.68 -8.32
N LEU A 82 4.53 -3.14 -7.55
CA LEU A 82 4.28 -2.70 -6.18
C LEU A 82 4.55 -3.87 -5.24
N VAL A 83 5.62 -3.78 -4.47
CA VAL A 83 6.03 -4.80 -3.49
C VAL A 83 5.55 -4.40 -2.11
N TYR A 84 4.83 -5.29 -1.43
CA TYR A 84 4.37 -5.08 -0.05
C TYR A 84 4.32 -6.40 0.72
N GLU A 85 4.47 -6.33 2.04
CA GLU A 85 4.41 -7.49 2.94
C GLU A 85 3.34 -7.28 4.00
N LYS A 86 2.35 -8.18 4.04
CA LYS A 86 1.33 -8.28 5.09
C LYS A 86 0.80 -6.95 5.72
N PRO A 87 0.43 -5.88 4.96
CA PRO A 87 -0.22 -4.72 5.55
C PRO A 87 -1.68 -5.05 5.85
N SER A 88 -2.36 -4.17 6.57
CA SER A 88 -3.82 -4.21 6.63
C SER A 88 -4.41 -4.16 5.20
N PRO A 89 -5.51 -4.88 4.91
CA PRO A 89 -6.13 -4.85 3.59
C PRO A 89 -6.51 -3.45 3.12
N SER A 90 -6.93 -2.57 4.04
CA SER A 90 -7.26 -1.17 3.77
C SER A 90 -6.05 -0.39 3.27
N TYR A 91 -4.89 -0.52 3.92
CA TYR A 91 -3.65 0.15 3.53
C TYR A 91 -3.21 -0.27 2.11
N VAL A 92 -3.30 -1.57 1.79
CA VAL A 92 -2.98 -2.10 0.45
C VAL A 92 -3.88 -1.47 -0.62
N VAL A 93 -5.17 -1.31 -0.33
CA VAL A 93 -6.13 -0.72 -1.27
C VAL A 93 -5.79 0.75 -1.53
N GLU A 94 -5.44 1.53 -0.52
CA GLU A 94 -5.06 2.94 -0.68
C GLU A 94 -3.75 3.10 -1.47
N LEU A 95 -2.76 2.25 -1.20
CA LEU A 95 -1.53 2.17 -2.00
C LEU A 95 -1.84 1.94 -3.48
N GLN A 96 -2.70 0.95 -3.78
CA GLN A 96 -3.08 0.63 -5.15
C GLN A 96 -3.87 1.77 -5.81
N LYS A 97 -4.81 2.39 -5.09
CA LYS A 97 -5.58 3.54 -5.60
C LYS A 97 -4.66 4.68 -6.01
N GLY A 98 -3.77 5.11 -5.12
CA GLY A 98 -2.85 6.23 -5.40
C GLY A 98 -1.91 5.95 -6.57
N ALA A 99 -1.35 4.74 -6.60
CA ALA A 99 -0.51 4.29 -7.71
C ALA A 99 -1.28 4.23 -9.04
N LEU A 100 -2.48 3.64 -9.06
CA LEU A 100 -3.30 3.51 -10.27
C LEU A 100 -3.83 4.85 -10.77
N GLU A 101 -4.21 5.75 -9.87
CA GLU A 101 -4.64 7.11 -10.20
C GLU A 101 -3.50 7.85 -10.90
N ARG A 102 -2.26 7.73 -10.39
CA ARG A 102 -1.12 8.34 -11.08
C ARG A 102 -0.85 7.72 -12.44
N LEU A 103 -1.07 6.41 -12.60
CA LEU A 103 -0.90 5.72 -13.88
C LEU A 103 -2.06 5.97 -14.87
N HIS A 104 -3.12 6.67 -14.45
CA HIS A 104 -4.24 6.96 -15.33
C HIS A 104 -3.78 7.80 -16.54
N GLY A 105 -4.14 7.35 -17.75
CA GLY A 105 -3.68 7.97 -19.00
C GLY A 105 -2.24 7.63 -19.41
N GLU A 106 -1.46 6.95 -18.56
CA GLU A 106 -0.11 6.49 -18.89
C GLU A 106 -0.11 5.16 -19.63
N ARG A 107 1.03 4.84 -20.27
CA ARG A 107 1.25 3.50 -20.88
C ARG A 107 1.63 2.43 -19.86
N PHE A 108 2.08 2.84 -18.68
CA PHE A 108 2.53 1.94 -17.63
C PHE A 108 1.34 1.24 -16.95
N ARG A 109 1.57 0.02 -16.46
CA ARG A 109 0.62 -0.77 -15.70
C ARG A 109 1.22 -1.21 -14.38
N LEU A 110 0.39 -1.22 -13.35
CA LEU A 110 0.77 -1.71 -12.03
C LEU A 110 0.76 -3.23 -12.00
N VAL A 111 1.83 -3.83 -11.50
CA VAL A 111 1.91 -5.26 -11.15
C VAL A 111 1.99 -5.36 -9.64
N VAL A 112 0.99 -5.98 -9.04
CA VAL A 112 0.88 -6.12 -7.58
C VAL A 112 1.66 -7.36 -7.16
N LEU A 113 2.65 -7.20 -6.28
CA LEU A 113 3.61 -8.23 -5.87
C LEU A 113 3.58 -8.39 -4.34
N PRO A 114 2.58 -9.09 -3.77
CA PRO A 114 2.59 -9.44 -2.37
C PRO A 114 3.76 -10.38 -2.07
N VAL A 115 4.46 -10.13 -0.96
CA VAL A 115 5.54 -11.00 -0.46
C VAL A 115 5.21 -11.47 0.95
N GLU A 116 5.70 -12.67 1.31
CA GLU A 116 5.44 -13.25 2.62
C GLU A 116 6.32 -12.66 3.72
N SER A 117 7.60 -12.43 3.43
CA SER A 117 8.60 -11.90 4.36
C SER A 117 9.78 -11.36 3.58
N VAL A 118 10.02 -10.05 3.61
CA VAL A 118 11.15 -9.44 2.90
C VAL A 118 12.48 -9.93 3.49
N THR A 119 12.53 -10.13 4.81
CA THR A 119 13.74 -10.56 5.51
C THR A 119 14.01 -12.06 5.37
N GLU A 120 12.98 -12.92 5.40
CA GLU A 120 13.17 -14.38 5.34
C GLU A 120 13.20 -14.93 3.91
N ARG A 121 12.68 -14.18 2.94
CA ARG A 121 12.50 -14.60 1.53
C ARG A 121 13.18 -13.66 0.54
N GLU A 122 14.21 -12.93 0.97
CA GLU A 122 14.90 -11.93 0.14
C GLU A 122 15.29 -12.49 -1.24
N ASP A 123 15.95 -13.65 -1.29
CA ASP A 123 16.39 -14.27 -2.55
C ASP A 123 15.24 -14.59 -3.51
N GLU A 124 14.09 -15.01 -2.97
CA GLU A 124 12.89 -15.32 -3.75
C GLU A 124 12.29 -14.04 -4.35
N ILE A 125 12.27 -12.94 -3.57
CA ILE A 125 11.80 -11.63 -4.02
C ILE A 125 12.72 -11.08 -5.10
N ILE A 126 14.04 -11.19 -4.92
CA ILE A 126 15.03 -10.77 -5.91
C ILE A 126 14.86 -11.55 -7.21
N ALA A 127 14.70 -12.88 -7.14
CA ALA A 127 14.47 -13.72 -8.31
C ALA A 127 13.14 -13.35 -9.02
N LEU A 128 12.09 -13.05 -8.27
CA LEU A 128 10.83 -12.55 -8.79
C LEU A 128 11.03 -11.23 -9.53
N LEU A 129 11.70 -10.25 -8.93
CA LEU A 129 11.92 -8.93 -9.53
C LEU A 129 12.78 -9.01 -10.80
N ARG A 130 13.79 -9.89 -10.82
CA ARG A 130 14.61 -10.15 -12.01
C ARG A 130 13.81 -10.80 -13.15
N SER A 131 12.87 -11.68 -12.83
CA SER A 131 12.08 -12.43 -13.84
C SER A 131 10.80 -11.72 -14.27
N ALA A 132 10.27 -10.79 -13.47
CA ALA A 132 9.02 -10.09 -13.72
C ALA A 132 9.08 -9.07 -14.88
N ALA A 133 10.28 -8.84 -15.45
CA ALA A 133 10.53 -7.90 -16.53
C ALA A 133 9.84 -6.56 -16.24
N LEU A 134 10.19 -5.92 -15.13
CA LEU A 134 9.65 -4.64 -14.70
C LEU A 134 10.54 -3.51 -15.23
N ASP A 135 9.96 -2.32 -15.41
CA ASP A 135 10.71 -1.10 -15.70
C ASP A 135 11.07 -0.34 -14.42
N ALA A 136 10.30 -0.50 -13.34
CA ALA A 136 10.56 0.09 -12.03
C ALA A 136 9.80 -0.63 -10.91
N VAL A 137 10.13 -0.33 -9.65
CA VAL A 137 9.48 -0.92 -8.46
C VAL A 137 9.13 0.14 -7.43
N LEU A 138 7.89 0.11 -6.94
CA LEU A 138 7.43 0.84 -5.76
C LEU A 138 7.52 -0.09 -4.54
N LEU A 139 8.29 0.30 -3.54
CA LEU A 139 8.50 -0.46 -2.31
C LEU A 139 7.63 0.14 -1.19
N ALA A 140 6.69 -0.64 -0.66
CA ALA A 140 5.97 -0.32 0.56
C ALA A 140 6.71 -0.88 1.80
N PRO A 141 6.45 -0.39 3.01
CA PRO A 141 6.98 -1.01 4.22
C PRO A 141 6.59 -2.49 4.31
N PRO A 142 7.46 -3.35 4.87
CA PRO A 142 8.82 -3.07 5.34
C PRO A 142 9.87 -3.09 4.22
N ALA A 143 9.51 -3.45 2.98
CA ALA A 143 10.41 -3.53 1.83
C ALA A 143 11.11 -2.20 1.51
N SER A 144 10.45 -1.07 1.79
CA SER A 144 11.00 0.29 1.62
C SER A 144 12.24 0.57 2.49
N ASP A 145 12.46 -0.21 3.54
CA ASP A 145 13.60 -0.13 4.45
C ASP A 145 14.54 -1.34 4.36
N HIS A 146 14.42 -2.17 3.32
CA HIS A 146 15.24 -3.36 3.18
C HIS A 146 16.53 -3.11 2.38
N ALA A 147 17.67 -3.08 3.07
CA ALA A 147 18.97 -2.70 2.49
C ALA A 147 19.41 -3.60 1.32
N GLY A 148 19.29 -4.92 1.46
CA GLY A 148 19.76 -5.87 0.46
C GLY A 148 18.93 -5.79 -0.83
N LEU A 149 17.60 -5.86 -0.72
CA LEU A 149 16.67 -5.54 -1.81
C LEU A 149 16.99 -4.24 -2.57
N MET A 150 17.20 -3.12 -1.86
CA MET A 150 17.57 -1.85 -2.52
C MET A 150 18.94 -1.91 -3.18
N LYS A 151 19.91 -2.59 -2.57
CA LYS A 151 21.24 -2.79 -3.16
C LYS A 151 21.13 -3.57 -4.47
N GLU A 152 20.39 -4.68 -4.46
CA GLU A 152 20.16 -5.50 -5.64
C GLU A 152 19.48 -4.70 -6.77
N LEU A 153 18.42 -3.95 -6.45
CA LEU A 153 17.74 -3.08 -7.43
C LEU A 153 18.71 -2.09 -8.10
N ARG A 154 19.64 -1.51 -7.34
CA ARG A 154 20.69 -0.64 -7.89
C ARG A 154 21.67 -1.40 -8.78
N GLU A 155 22.11 -2.59 -8.38
CA GLU A 155 23.06 -3.41 -9.13
C GLU A 155 22.52 -3.84 -10.51
N VAL A 156 21.21 -4.12 -10.60
CA VAL A 156 20.55 -4.44 -11.88
C VAL A 156 20.04 -3.21 -12.64
N GLY A 157 20.24 -2.01 -12.09
CA GLY A 157 19.80 -0.75 -12.70
C GLY A 157 18.28 -0.58 -12.78
N MET A 158 17.53 -1.18 -11.84
CA MET A 158 16.07 -1.07 -11.72
C MET A 158 15.70 0.14 -10.86
N PRO A 159 15.08 1.20 -11.42
CA PRO A 159 14.58 2.32 -10.64
C PRO A 159 13.59 1.88 -9.57
N PHE A 160 13.66 2.50 -8.39
CA PHE A 160 12.69 2.26 -7.33
C PHE A 160 12.34 3.54 -6.57
N ALA A 161 11.13 3.59 -6.02
CA ALA A 161 10.69 4.60 -5.08
C ALA A 161 10.12 3.94 -3.83
N ARG A 162 10.11 4.67 -2.72
CA ARG A 162 9.87 4.10 -1.39
C ARG A 162 8.73 4.82 -0.69
N ILE A 163 7.88 4.06 -0.03
CA ILE A 163 6.81 4.60 0.81
C ILE A 163 7.20 4.41 2.28
N SER A 164 7.11 5.49 3.04
CA SER A 164 7.31 5.55 4.49
C SER A 164 8.56 4.81 5.00
N PRO A 165 9.77 5.02 4.40
CA PRO A 165 10.98 4.50 5.03
C PRO A 165 11.23 5.22 6.37
N THR A 166 11.64 4.47 7.39
CA THR A 166 11.90 4.94 8.75
C THR A 166 13.38 4.81 9.13
N ARG A 167 14.11 3.82 8.59
CA ARG A 167 15.49 3.50 9.01
C ARG A 167 16.55 3.94 8.00
N LEU A 168 16.33 3.66 6.72
CA LEU A 168 17.34 3.86 5.67
C LEU A 168 17.08 5.17 4.89
N LEU A 169 17.01 6.28 5.62
CA LEU A 169 16.75 7.60 5.03
C LEU A 169 17.83 7.99 4.00
N GLY A 170 17.45 8.68 2.93
CA GLY A 170 18.35 9.11 1.85
C GLY A 170 18.87 8.01 0.92
N GLN A 171 18.37 6.76 1.01
CA GLN A 171 18.78 5.63 0.15
C GLN A 171 17.96 5.49 -1.16
N GLY A 172 17.32 6.57 -1.61
CA GLY A 172 16.49 6.63 -2.82
C GLY A 172 15.26 7.53 -2.63
N PRO A 173 14.53 7.88 -3.70
CA PRO A 173 13.38 8.77 -3.62
C PRO A 173 12.30 8.15 -2.75
N SER A 174 11.75 8.96 -1.85
CA SER A 174 10.75 8.48 -0.91
C SER A 174 9.65 9.47 -0.63
N VAL A 175 8.50 8.93 -0.27
CA VAL A 175 7.36 9.69 0.24
C VAL A 175 6.92 9.10 1.56
N ALA A 176 6.85 9.92 2.59
CA ALA A 176 6.53 9.49 3.95
C ALA A 176 5.61 10.50 4.64
N MET A 177 5.11 10.12 5.80
CA MET A 177 4.62 11.04 6.83
C MET A 177 5.47 10.86 8.09
N ASP A 178 5.31 11.74 9.07
CA ASP A 178 5.97 11.62 10.36
C ASP A 178 5.15 10.75 11.33
N ASP A 179 5.46 9.45 11.40
CA ASP A 179 4.82 8.49 12.32
C ASP A 179 5.04 8.84 13.80
N VAL A 180 6.18 9.47 14.14
CA VAL A 180 6.48 9.89 15.52
C VAL A 180 5.55 11.04 15.90
N ALA A 181 5.48 12.08 15.07
CA ALA A 181 4.62 13.23 15.31
C ALA A 181 3.13 12.82 15.34
N ALA A 182 2.70 11.95 14.43
CA ALA A 182 1.32 11.47 14.36
C ALA A 182 0.90 10.71 15.63
N ALA A 183 1.75 9.80 16.12
CA ALA A 183 1.46 9.07 17.35
C ALA A 183 1.57 9.96 18.59
N GLN A 184 2.47 10.95 18.57
CA GLN A 184 2.54 11.96 19.62
C GLN A 184 1.22 12.74 19.70
N GLU A 185 0.67 13.21 18.58
CA GLU A 185 -0.61 13.95 18.55
C GLU A 185 -1.76 13.09 19.09
N ALA A 186 -1.85 11.81 18.68
CA ALA A 186 -2.85 10.87 19.17
C ALA A 186 -2.78 10.64 20.69
N ALA A 187 -1.56 10.54 21.24
CA ALA A 187 -1.34 10.38 22.67
C ALA A 187 -1.62 11.68 23.44
N GLU A 188 -1.20 12.83 22.91
CA GLU A 188 -1.49 14.16 23.49
C GLU A 188 -3.00 14.40 23.58
N HIS A 189 -3.79 13.96 22.60
CA HIS A 189 -5.26 14.00 22.67
C HIS A 189 -5.82 13.30 23.91
N LEU A 190 -5.39 12.07 24.19
CA LEU A 190 -5.86 11.32 25.37
C LEU A 190 -5.37 11.93 26.69
N VAL A 191 -4.13 12.43 26.71
CA VAL A 191 -3.59 13.17 27.87
C VAL A 191 -4.43 14.41 28.16
N ASN A 192 -4.79 15.17 27.12
CA ASN A 192 -5.60 16.39 27.24
C ASN A 192 -7.03 16.10 27.74
N LEU A 193 -7.56 14.89 27.47
CA LEU A 193 -8.81 14.42 28.05
C LEU A 193 -8.68 14.00 29.52
N GLY A 194 -7.47 13.91 30.06
CA GLY A 194 -7.18 13.58 31.46
C GLY A 194 -6.77 12.13 31.72
N HIS A 195 -6.56 11.32 30.68
CA HIS A 195 -6.11 9.93 30.84
C HIS A 195 -4.67 9.86 31.35
N LYS A 196 -4.44 8.99 32.34
CA LYS A 196 -3.11 8.76 32.94
C LYS A 196 -2.60 7.32 32.80
N ARG A 197 -3.51 6.35 32.68
CA ARG A 197 -3.17 4.94 32.45
C ARG A 197 -3.68 4.54 31.08
N ILE A 198 -2.77 4.55 30.10
CA ILE A 198 -3.06 4.36 28.68
C ILE A 198 -2.34 3.09 28.21
N GLY A 199 -3.11 2.13 27.70
CA GLY A 199 -2.59 0.95 27.02
C GLY A 199 -2.19 1.26 25.59
N VAL A 200 -1.17 0.58 25.08
CA VAL A 200 -0.70 0.69 23.70
C VAL A 200 -0.72 -0.70 23.07
N ILE A 201 -1.41 -0.84 21.94
CA ILE A 201 -1.35 -2.04 21.10
C ILE A 201 -0.45 -1.72 19.91
N LYS A 202 0.79 -2.24 19.95
CA LYS A 202 1.76 -2.12 18.87
C LYS A 202 1.31 -2.90 17.63
N GLY A 203 1.74 -2.46 16.46
CA GLY A 203 1.62 -3.19 15.21
C GLY A 203 2.68 -4.26 15.02
N ASP A 204 2.72 -4.81 13.82
CA ASP A 204 3.68 -5.84 13.43
C ASP A 204 5.14 -5.37 13.67
N PRO A 205 5.96 -6.14 14.42
CA PRO A 205 7.34 -5.76 14.76
C PRO A 205 8.30 -5.72 13.57
N SER A 206 7.94 -6.32 12.42
CA SER A 206 8.70 -6.19 11.17
C SER A 206 8.63 -4.77 10.59
N HIS A 207 7.62 -3.98 10.96
CA HIS A 207 7.40 -2.64 10.44
C HIS A 207 8.02 -1.59 11.36
N ALA A 208 9.01 -0.86 10.87
CA ALA A 208 9.69 0.19 11.64
C ALA A 208 8.76 1.31 12.12
N ALA A 209 7.65 1.58 11.40
CA ALA A 209 6.61 2.50 11.82
C ALA A 209 5.97 2.13 13.18
N SER A 210 5.89 0.83 13.52
CA SER A 210 5.39 0.35 14.82
C SER A 210 6.23 0.89 15.98
N ASP A 211 7.56 0.88 15.83
CA ASP A 211 8.48 1.44 16.82
C ASP A 211 8.45 2.98 16.83
N ALA A 212 8.39 3.62 15.66
CA ALA A 212 8.30 5.08 15.56
C ALA A 212 7.04 5.62 16.27
N ARG A 213 5.88 4.98 16.07
CA ARG A 213 4.63 5.34 16.74
C ARG A 213 4.72 5.16 18.26
N LEU A 214 5.41 4.10 18.73
CA LEU A 214 5.64 3.92 20.16
C LEU A 214 6.51 5.05 20.74
N VAL A 215 7.56 5.46 20.02
CA VAL A 215 8.41 6.59 20.42
C VAL A 215 7.60 7.87 20.56
N GLY A 216 6.75 8.20 19.59
CA GLY A 216 5.88 9.39 19.66
C GLY A 216 4.93 9.35 20.86
N THR A 217 4.32 8.19 21.11
CA THR A 217 3.48 7.96 22.30
C THR A 217 4.25 8.19 23.59
N MET A 218 5.45 7.62 23.72
CA MET A 218 6.30 7.79 24.91
C MET A 218 6.70 9.25 25.13
N GLN A 219 6.99 10.00 24.06
CA GLN A 219 7.32 11.43 24.13
C GLN A 219 6.16 12.26 24.65
N ALA A 220 4.93 12.03 24.16
CA ALA A 220 3.73 12.70 24.63
C ALA A 220 3.47 12.45 26.12
N LEU A 221 3.56 11.18 26.55
CA LEU A 221 3.32 10.80 27.94
C LEU A 221 4.39 11.38 28.88
N ALA A 222 5.66 11.30 28.50
CA ALA A 222 6.77 11.85 29.28
C ALA A 222 6.64 13.37 29.46
N LYS A 223 6.24 14.11 28.41
CA LYS A 223 5.98 15.55 28.46
C LYS A 223 4.87 15.92 29.44
N ALA A 224 3.92 15.01 29.67
CA ALA A 224 2.83 15.16 30.65
C ALA A 224 3.17 14.59 32.05
N GLY A 225 4.39 14.10 32.26
CA GLY A 225 4.79 13.46 33.51
C GLY A 225 4.16 12.09 33.75
N ILE A 226 3.70 11.41 32.70
CA ILE A 226 3.10 10.07 32.75
C ILE A 226 4.15 9.04 32.32
N THR A 227 4.37 8.03 33.15
CA THR A 227 5.25 6.89 32.84
C THR A 227 4.45 5.80 32.11
N LEU A 228 4.88 5.42 30.90
CA LEU A 228 4.35 4.25 30.21
C LEU A 228 4.97 2.98 30.78
N HIS A 229 4.19 2.24 31.56
CA HIS A 229 4.66 0.97 32.13
C HIS A 229 4.70 -0.14 31.07
N PRO A 230 5.72 -1.04 31.09
CA PRO A 230 5.82 -2.13 30.11
C PRO A 230 4.59 -3.06 30.05
N GLU A 231 3.89 -3.26 31.17
CA GLU A 231 2.65 -4.04 31.23
C GLU A 231 1.50 -3.43 30.40
N LEU A 232 1.58 -2.14 30.08
CA LEU A 232 0.59 -1.42 29.27
C LEU A 232 0.94 -1.48 27.77
N ILE A 233 1.99 -2.20 27.37
CA ILE A 233 2.41 -2.32 25.99
C ILE A 233 2.20 -3.76 25.54
N GLU A 234 1.29 -3.96 24.61
CA GLU A 234 1.02 -5.26 24.01
C GLU A 234 1.34 -5.26 22.52
N SER A 235 1.82 -6.39 22.02
CA SER A 235 2.13 -6.56 20.60
C SER A 235 0.95 -7.14 19.83
N GLY A 236 0.63 -6.52 18.71
CA GLY A 236 -0.25 -7.04 17.66
C GLY A 236 0.50 -7.21 16.34
N LEU A 237 -0.26 -7.45 15.27
CA LEU A 237 0.22 -7.74 13.92
C LEU A 237 -0.55 -6.95 12.85
N PHE A 238 -1.10 -5.78 13.23
CA PHE A 238 -2.02 -5.00 12.39
C PHE A 238 -3.29 -5.74 11.95
N THR A 239 -3.66 -6.82 12.63
CA THR A 239 -4.87 -7.60 12.33
C THR A 239 -5.87 -7.53 13.47
N PHE A 240 -7.15 -7.65 13.14
CA PHE A 240 -8.23 -7.68 14.14
C PHE A 240 -7.97 -8.73 15.23
N ASP A 241 -7.65 -9.97 14.86
CA ASP A 241 -7.45 -11.07 15.82
C ASP A 241 -6.28 -10.81 16.79
N SER A 242 -5.17 -10.26 16.28
CA SER A 242 -4.03 -9.89 17.13
C SER A 242 -4.38 -8.75 18.08
N GLY A 243 -5.13 -7.75 17.61
CA GLY A 243 -5.64 -6.65 18.42
C GLY A 243 -6.63 -7.11 19.49
N LEU A 244 -7.50 -8.07 19.18
CA LEU A 244 -8.46 -8.63 20.13
C LEU A 244 -7.73 -9.34 21.28
N ALA A 245 -6.72 -10.15 20.96
CA ALA A 245 -5.91 -10.84 21.95
C ALA A 245 -5.12 -9.85 22.83
N ALA A 246 -4.52 -8.81 22.23
CA ALA A 246 -3.80 -7.75 22.94
C ALA A 246 -4.71 -6.93 23.86
N ALA A 247 -5.86 -6.49 23.36
CA ALA A 247 -6.83 -5.72 24.12
C ALA A 247 -7.37 -6.51 25.33
N ARG A 248 -7.67 -7.81 25.17
CA ARG A 248 -8.08 -8.67 26.30
C ARG A 248 -7.02 -8.74 27.39
N ARG A 249 -5.73 -8.80 27.06
CA ARG A 249 -4.65 -8.79 28.05
C ARG A 249 -4.57 -7.45 28.79
N LEU A 250 -4.63 -6.34 28.05
CA LEU A 250 -4.65 -5.00 28.64
C LEU A 250 -5.85 -4.80 29.59
N LEU A 251 -7.05 -5.22 29.17
CA LEU A 251 -8.27 -5.08 29.96
C LEU A 251 -8.38 -6.06 31.14
N ALA A 252 -7.54 -7.10 31.18
CA ALA A 252 -7.44 -8.02 32.31
C ALA A 252 -6.48 -7.54 33.42
N LEU A 253 -5.76 -6.42 33.22
CA LEU A 253 -4.91 -5.83 34.25
C LEU A 253 -5.74 -5.25 35.40
N ASP A 254 -5.13 -5.15 36.59
CA ASP A 254 -5.74 -4.53 37.77
C ASP A 254 -4.83 -3.41 38.32
N PRO A 255 -5.21 -2.12 38.20
CA PRO A 255 -6.37 -1.63 37.46
C PRO A 255 -6.16 -1.71 35.92
N PRO A 256 -7.24 -1.84 35.13
CA PRO A 256 -7.15 -1.78 33.67
C PRO A 256 -6.80 -0.36 33.19
N PRO A 257 -6.31 -0.18 31.96
CA PRO A 257 -6.15 1.14 31.38
C PRO A 257 -7.51 1.82 31.14
N THR A 258 -7.51 3.16 31.19
CA THR A 258 -8.69 3.99 30.90
C THR A 258 -8.76 4.42 29.43
N ALA A 259 -7.68 4.21 28.68
CA ALA A 259 -7.65 4.41 27.25
C ALA A 259 -6.71 3.41 26.57
N ILE A 260 -6.97 3.08 25.30
CA ILE A 260 -6.10 2.28 24.44
C ILE A 260 -5.76 3.06 23.17
N LEU A 261 -4.46 3.18 22.88
CA LEU A 261 -3.90 3.58 21.59
C LEU A 261 -3.56 2.32 20.80
N ALA A 262 -4.34 2.02 19.76
CA ALA A 262 -4.03 0.95 18.83
C ALA A 262 -3.37 1.53 17.57
N GLN A 263 -2.25 0.94 17.15
CA GLN A 263 -1.47 1.46 16.02
C GLN A 263 -2.09 1.19 14.64
N ASN A 264 -3.28 0.60 14.56
CA ASN A 264 -4.17 0.68 13.40
C ASN A 264 -5.64 0.54 13.80
N ASP A 265 -6.54 0.82 12.86
CA ASP A 265 -7.98 0.80 13.07
C ASP A 265 -8.56 -0.60 13.25
N ASP A 266 -7.98 -1.64 12.63
CA ASP A 266 -8.43 -3.03 12.82
C ASP A 266 -8.23 -3.50 14.27
N MET A 267 -7.05 -3.21 14.84
CA MET A 267 -6.77 -3.51 16.25
C MET A 267 -7.56 -2.60 17.19
N ALA A 268 -7.84 -1.36 16.80
CA ALA A 268 -8.69 -0.46 17.57
C ALA A 268 -10.15 -0.95 17.62
N ALA A 269 -10.70 -1.39 16.49
CA ALA A 269 -12.04 -1.99 16.42
C ALA A 269 -12.10 -3.29 17.25
N ALA A 270 -11.01 -4.06 17.27
CA ALA A 270 -10.88 -5.22 18.14
C ALA A 270 -10.84 -4.83 19.63
N ALA A 271 -10.21 -3.71 20.00
CA ALA A 271 -10.24 -3.19 21.37
C ALA A 271 -11.65 -2.76 21.82
N ILE A 272 -12.45 -2.16 20.93
CA ILE A 272 -13.87 -1.88 21.19
C ILE A 272 -14.66 -3.18 21.42
N THR A 273 -14.36 -4.21 20.63
CA THR A 273 -14.97 -5.54 20.78
C THR A 273 -14.60 -6.16 22.13
N ALA A 274 -13.32 -6.15 22.52
CA ALA A 274 -12.85 -6.64 23.81
C ALA A 274 -13.48 -5.89 24.99
N ALA A 275 -13.58 -4.57 24.90
CA ALA A 275 -14.25 -3.75 25.92
C ALA A 275 -15.69 -4.20 26.14
N ARG A 276 -16.44 -4.41 25.05
CA ARG A 276 -17.82 -4.91 25.11
C ARG A 276 -17.91 -6.31 25.73
N GLU A 277 -16.98 -7.21 25.42
CA GLU A 277 -16.91 -8.55 26.05
C GLU A 277 -16.67 -8.46 27.57
N CYS A 278 -15.91 -7.46 28.01
CA CYS A 278 -15.68 -7.16 29.43
C CYS A 278 -16.81 -6.32 30.08
N GLY A 279 -17.88 -6.01 29.35
CA GLY A 279 -18.99 -5.18 29.85
C GLY A 279 -18.66 -3.69 30.00
N LEU A 280 -17.56 -3.22 29.41
CA LEU A 280 -17.15 -1.82 29.40
C LEU A 280 -17.78 -1.08 28.22
N LEU A 281 -18.21 0.16 28.45
CA LEU A 281 -18.70 1.06 27.42
C LEU A 281 -17.56 1.87 26.80
N VAL A 282 -17.59 2.03 25.49
CA VAL A 282 -16.73 2.97 24.76
C VAL A 282 -17.62 4.12 24.29
N PRO A 283 -17.31 5.39 24.62
CA PRO A 283 -16.09 5.86 25.27
C PRO A 283 -16.15 5.98 26.81
N GLU A 284 -17.29 5.67 27.45
CA GLU A 284 -17.53 6.07 28.84
C GLU A 284 -16.64 5.39 29.88
N ASP A 285 -16.33 4.11 29.69
CA ASP A 285 -15.41 3.34 30.56
C ASP A 285 -14.00 3.27 29.97
N LEU A 286 -13.89 3.30 28.64
CA LEU A 286 -12.63 3.14 27.92
C LEU A 286 -12.62 4.03 26.67
N SER A 287 -11.63 4.91 26.57
CA SER A 287 -11.32 5.62 25.33
C SER A 287 -10.51 4.74 24.38
N VAL A 288 -10.80 4.75 23.09
CA VAL A 288 -10.04 4.01 22.07
C VAL A 288 -9.67 4.95 20.93
N VAL A 289 -8.39 4.94 20.55
CA VAL A 289 -7.85 5.67 19.40
C VAL A 289 -7.19 4.69 18.46
N GLY A 290 -7.49 4.82 17.17
CA GLY A 290 -6.88 4.04 16.09
C GLY A 290 -5.86 4.83 15.28
N PHE A 291 -5.53 4.25 14.13
CA PHE A 291 -4.60 4.79 13.15
C PHE A 291 -5.02 4.24 11.78
N ASP A 292 -4.95 5.05 10.72
CA ASP A 292 -5.19 4.78 9.29
C ASP A 292 -6.36 5.60 8.68
N ASP A 293 -7.44 5.86 9.42
CA ASP A 293 -8.73 6.34 8.86
C ASP A 293 -9.32 5.39 7.79
N SER A 294 -9.13 4.09 7.98
CA SER A 294 -9.74 3.08 7.13
C SER A 294 -11.27 3.01 7.32
N ASP A 295 -11.96 2.35 6.39
CA ASP A 295 -13.43 2.23 6.41
C ASP A 295 -13.97 1.69 7.74
N ILE A 296 -13.23 0.78 8.40
CA ILE A 296 -13.66 0.21 9.69
C ILE A 296 -13.82 1.28 10.78
N SER A 297 -13.01 2.35 10.74
CA SER A 297 -13.06 3.45 11.70
C SER A 297 -14.39 4.23 11.68
N ARG A 298 -15.12 4.16 10.56
CA ARG A 298 -16.40 4.86 10.35
C ARG A 298 -17.62 4.00 10.64
N VAL A 299 -17.49 2.68 10.48
CA VAL A 299 -18.61 1.72 10.61
C VAL A 299 -18.67 1.06 11.98
N VAL A 300 -17.55 0.98 12.72
CA VAL A 300 -17.55 0.55 14.11
C VAL A 300 -18.35 1.54 14.97
N TRP A 301 -18.99 1.04 16.03
CA TRP A 301 -19.75 1.88 16.96
C TRP A 301 -19.15 1.81 18.38
N PRO A 302 -18.82 2.97 18.98
CA PRO A 302 -18.89 4.31 18.40
C PRO A 302 -17.84 4.53 17.28
N PRO A 303 -18.07 5.48 16.33
CA PRO A 303 -17.08 5.83 15.32
C PRO A 303 -15.74 6.23 15.95
N LEU A 304 -14.67 5.67 15.39
CA LEU A 304 -13.33 5.65 15.96
C LEU A 304 -12.58 6.97 15.72
N THR A 305 -12.04 7.54 16.79
CA THR A 305 -11.04 8.61 16.73
C THR A 305 -9.74 8.00 16.22
N THR A 306 -9.15 8.56 15.17
CA THR A 306 -8.04 7.91 14.46
C THR A 306 -7.15 8.93 13.75
N ILE A 307 -5.90 8.58 13.49
CA ILE A 307 -5.01 9.33 12.61
C ILE A 307 -5.29 8.95 11.16
N ARG A 308 -5.56 9.92 10.28
CA ARG A 308 -5.54 9.71 8.83
C ARG A 308 -4.12 9.75 8.32
N GLN A 309 -3.71 8.66 7.69
CA GLN A 309 -2.49 8.62 6.88
C GLN A 309 -2.79 9.07 5.46
N PRO A 310 -1.93 9.87 4.80
CA PRO A 310 -2.10 10.26 3.41
C PRO A 310 -1.62 9.15 2.44
N VAL A 311 -2.00 7.89 2.64
CA VAL A 311 -1.43 6.72 1.93
C VAL A 311 -1.63 6.80 0.42
N GLU A 312 -2.83 7.19 -0.01
CA GLU A 312 -3.16 7.37 -1.42
C GLU A 312 -2.25 8.44 -2.06
N ASP A 313 -2.09 9.59 -1.41
CA ASP A 313 -1.21 10.67 -1.88
C ASP A 313 0.26 10.25 -1.86
N MET A 314 0.70 9.50 -0.85
CA MET A 314 2.06 8.97 -0.77
C MET A 314 2.36 8.06 -1.97
N ALA A 315 1.45 7.12 -2.27
CA ALA A 315 1.60 6.22 -3.40
C ALA A 315 1.53 6.96 -4.75
N TYR A 316 0.65 7.94 -4.89
CA TYR A 316 0.56 8.79 -6.07
C TYR A 316 1.88 9.51 -6.34
N ARG A 317 2.44 10.17 -5.32
CA ARG A 317 3.69 10.94 -5.42
C ARG A 317 4.89 10.04 -5.68
N ALA A 318 4.97 8.88 -5.02
CA ALA A 318 6.06 7.93 -5.23
C ALA A 318 6.02 7.32 -6.65
N MET A 319 4.81 7.05 -7.17
CA MET A 319 4.63 6.63 -8.57
C MET A 319 5.01 7.75 -9.54
N ASP A 320 4.70 9.01 -9.21
CA ASP A 320 5.08 10.16 -10.03
C ASP A 320 6.61 10.31 -10.12
N MET A 321 7.33 10.13 -9.02
CA MET A 321 8.80 10.10 -8.99
C MET A 321 9.36 9.03 -9.93
N LEU A 322 8.81 7.80 -9.89
CA LEU A 322 9.22 6.73 -10.81
C LEU A 322 9.01 7.09 -12.27
N LEU A 323 7.88 7.71 -12.61
CA LEU A 323 7.60 8.10 -13.99
C LEU A 323 8.56 9.17 -14.51
N HIS A 324 8.99 10.12 -13.67
CA HIS A 324 10.02 11.11 -14.04
C HIS A 324 11.34 10.40 -14.37
N VAL A 325 11.81 9.52 -13.48
CA VAL A 325 13.03 8.73 -13.71
C VAL A 325 12.91 7.91 -15.00
N LEU A 326 11.78 7.26 -15.23
CA LEU A 326 11.50 6.49 -16.44
C LEU A 326 11.43 7.35 -17.71
N ARG A 327 11.22 8.66 -17.61
CA ARG A 327 11.25 9.61 -18.74
C ARG A 327 12.64 10.19 -18.98
N GLY A 328 13.62 9.90 -18.12
CA GLY A 328 14.93 10.53 -18.15
C GLY A 328 14.91 11.96 -17.58
N GLU A 329 13.89 12.27 -16.77
CA GLU A 329 13.79 13.52 -16.03
C GLU A 329 14.49 13.36 -14.66
N PRO A 330 14.92 14.47 -14.02
CA PRO A 330 15.57 14.41 -12.71
C PRO A 330 14.71 13.70 -11.67
N GLU A 331 15.37 12.94 -10.81
CA GLU A 331 14.73 12.27 -9.68
C GLU A 331 14.20 13.31 -8.68
N GLY A 332 12.97 13.09 -8.19
CA GLY A 332 12.36 13.95 -7.18
C GLY A 332 13.07 13.84 -5.83
N ALA A 333 13.01 14.90 -5.03
CA ALA A 333 13.49 14.88 -3.65
C ALA A 333 12.54 14.07 -2.75
N ASP A 334 13.03 13.68 -1.57
CA ASP A 334 12.19 13.08 -0.52
C ASP A 334 11.03 14.04 -0.15
N VAL A 335 9.83 13.50 -0.05
CA VAL A 335 8.61 14.26 0.26
C VAL A 335 8.01 13.78 1.58
N GLN A 336 7.74 14.72 2.48
CA GLN A 336 6.99 14.47 3.69
C GLN A 336 5.58 15.08 3.59
N LEU A 337 4.55 14.27 3.77
CA LEU A 337 3.15 14.67 3.77
C LEU A 337 2.62 14.79 5.21
N GLY A 338 1.59 15.63 5.40
CA GLY A 338 0.94 15.81 6.69
C GLY A 338 -0.07 14.69 7.01
N HIS A 339 -0.20 14.36 8.29
CA HIS A 339 -1.29 13.54 8.83
C HIS A 339 -2.42 14.42 9.40
N GLU A 340 -3.54 13.81 9.77
CA GLU A 340 -4.65 14.51 10.44
C GLU A 340 -5.22 13.64 11.57
N LEU A 341 -5.34 14.17 12.79
CA LEU A 341 -6.13 13.53 13.85
C LEU A 341 -7.63 13.80 13.66
N LEU A 342 -8.38 12.74 13.39
CA LEU A 342 -9.83 12.79 13.24
C LEU A 342 -10.51 12.43 14.56
N ILE A 343 -10.92 13.44 15.32
CA ILE A 343 -11.65 13.24 16.58
C ILE A 343 -13.10 12.81 16.27
N ARG A 344 -13.51 11.66 16.82
CA ARG A 344 -14.87 11.11 16.66
C ARG A 344 -15.52 10.82 18.02
N ARG A 345 -16.16 9.66 18.18
CA ARG A 345 -17.00 9.33 19.35
C ARG A 345 -16.43 8.22 20.23
N SER A 346 -15.25 7.71 19.92
CA SER A 346 -14.59 6.66 20.71
C SER A 346 -13.69 7.18 21.83
N THR A 347 -13.65 8.48 22.10
CA THR A 347 -12.86 9.06 23.19
C THR A 347 -13.70 10.03 24.03
N ALA A 348 -13.47 10.04 25.35
CA ALA A 348 -14.09 10.93 26.32
C ALA A 348 -13.16 11.07 27.55
N PRO A 349 -13.34 12.07 28.43
CA PRO A 349 -12.63 12.12 29.70
C PRO A 349 -12.83 10.84 30.52
N PRO A 350 -11.81 10.35 31.26
CA PRO A 350 -11.95 9.15 32.08
C PRO A 350 -12.99 9.37 33.19
N LYS A 351 -13.69 8.30 33.60
CA LYS A 351 -14.58 8.34 34.77
C LYS A 351 -13.82 8.83 36.00
N ALA A 352 -14.42 9.78 36.72
CA ALA A 352 -13.88 10.27 37.98
C ALA A 352 -13.86 9.12 39.02
N GLY A 353 -12.68 8.81 39.57
CA GLY A 353 -12.52 7.87 40.68
C GLY A 353 -11.83 6.53 40.35
N LEU A 354 -11.26 6.37 39.15
CA LEU A 354 -10.30 5.30 38.82
C LEU A 354 -8.85 5.78 38.97
#